data_AF-E8T6G2-F1
#
_entry.id   AF-E8T6G2-F1
#
_cell.length_a   1.000
_cell.length_b   1.000
_cell.length_c   1.000
_cell.angle_alpha   90.00
_cell.angle_beta   90.00
_cell.angle_gamma   90.00
#
_symmetry.space_group_name_H-M   'P 1'
#
loop_
_entity.id
_entity.type
_entity.pdbx_description
1 polymer ?
#
loop_
_entity_poly.entity_id
_entity_poly.type
_entity_poly.pdbx_seq_one_letter_code
_entity_poly.pdbx_strand_id
1 'polypeptide(L)'
;MRKLLLAALLIPAAAVAAENPLLSAPATDVAKWKEKLKEFERPELPNLKEYPKPFHSPNSYKYPMNDVCSACHTYAAHKKDRKFSPFYNAHGTFMSCNVCHFVKPGVTYSWAEIKGGEVKLLKKGDFYGLRYIQVGNRVMLSGEESQAKIVPVYNGVPVELPLKGNEKLLKDPKAVAKMHNALTEKVLKCEDCHKPHGALDFRALGFSPERVKDLEHNEIVKGLKEYKTIHFPNFIW
;
A
#
# COMPACT_ATOMS: atom_id res chain seq x y z
N MET A 1 25.58 -1.40 48.86
CA MET A 1 25.60 -1.67 47.40
C MET A 1 24.28 -2.33 46.99
N ARG A 2 23.31 -1.56 46.49
CA ARG A 2 22.00 -2.07 46.04
C ARG A 2 22.14 -2.58 44.61
N LYS A 3 21.94 -3.89 44.39
CA LYS A 3 21.84 -4.49 43.06
C LYS A 3 20.46 -4.16 42.48
N LEU A 4 20.41 -3.32 41.45
CA LEU A 4 19.23 -3.11 40.62
C LEU A 4 19.14 -4.26 39.61
N LEU A 5 18.17 -5.15 39.82
CA LEU A 5 17.73 -6.15 38.84
C LEU A 5 16.91 -5.43 37.76
N LEU A 6 17.52 -5.21 36.59
CA LEU A 6 16.77 -4.88 35.38
C LEU A 6 16.08 -6.15 34.89
N ALA A 7 14.78 -6.28 35.19
CA ALA A 7 13.93 -7.24 34.52
C ALA A 7 13.65 -6.74 33.09
N ALA A 8 14.32 -7.33 32.11
CA ALA A 8 13.97 -7.16 30.71
C ALA A 8 12.65 -7.89 30.44
N LEU A 9 11.55 -7.13 30.32
CA LEU A 9 10.28 -7.62 29.82
C LEU A 9 10.45 -7.99 28.33
N LEU A 10 10.77 -9.26 28.08
CA LEU A 10 10.67 -9.86 26.75
C LEU A 10 9.19 -10.03 26.42
N ILE A 11 8.64 -9.12 25.63
CA ILE A 11 7.32 -9.31 25.03
C ILE A 11 7.48 -10.39 23.94
N PRO A 12 6.77 -11.53 24.03
CA PRO A 12 6.87 -12.58 23.02
C PRO A 12 6.26 -12.09 21.71
N ALA A 13 6.96 -12.34 20.60
CA ALA A 13 6.56 -11.96 19.24
C ALA A 13 5.17 -12.48 18.80
N ALA A 14 4.56 -13.40 19.56
CA ALA A 14 3.20 -13.87 19.35
C ALA A 14 2.11 -12.81 19.64
N ALA A 15 2.38 -11.79 20.46
CA ALA A 15 1.39 -10.77 20.83
C ALA A 15 1.01 -9.84 19.66
N VAL A 16 1.93 -9.60 18.71
CA VAL A 16 1.75 -8.61 17.64
C VAL A 16 0.62 -9.00 16.67
N ALA A 17 0.35 -10.30 16.47
CA ALA A 17 -0.68 -10.76 15.56
C ALA A 17 -2.12 -10.64 16.12
N ALA A 18 -2.30 -10.52 17.44
CA ALA A 18 -3.61 -10.33 18.06
C ALA A 18 -4.04 -8.86 18.13
N GLU A 19 -3.11 -7.92 17.93
CA GLU A 19 -3.33 -6.47 18.10
C GLU A 19 -3.38 -5.69 16.77
N ASN A 20 -3.03 -6.32 15.65
CA ASN A 20 -3.06 -5.62 14.36
C ASN A 20 -4.51 -5.33 13.91
N PRO A 21 -4.82 -4.11 13.44
CA PRO A 21 -6.16 -3.73 12.99
C PRO A 21 -6.79 -4.62 11.90
N LEU A 22 -5.99 -5.28 11.06
CA LEU A 22 -6.50 -6.23 10.05
C LEU A 22 -6.97 -7.55 10.65
N LEU A 23 -6.51 -7.92 11.84
CA LEU A 23 -6.84 -9.19 12.49
C LEU A 23 -7.86 -9.02 13.63
N SER A 24 -8.39 -7.81 13.81
CA SER A 24 -9.36 -7.49 14.85
C SER A 24 -10.82 -7.76 14.46
N ALA A 25 -11.11 -7.91 13.16
CA ALA A 25 -12.46 -8.22 12.69
C ALA A 25 -12.86 -9.68 13.01
N PRO A 26 -14.16 -9.98 13.17
CA PRO A 26 -14.63 -11.35 13.31
C PRO A 26 -14.36 -12.16 12.04
N ALA A 27 -14.01 -13.44 12.20
CA ALA A 27 -13.81 -14.36 11.08
C ALA A 27 -15.17 -14.96 10.66
N THR A 28 -15.90 -14.27 9.79
CA THR A 28 -17.10 -14.83 9.13
C THR A 28 -16.69 -15.60 7.87
N ASP A 29 -17.53 -16.52 7.41
CA ASP A 29 -17.33 -17.27 6.15
C ASP A 29 -16.02 -18.08 6.07
N VAL A 30 -15.50 -18.56 7.20
CA VAL A 30 -14.24 -19.33 7.27
C VAL A 30 -14.24 -20.54 6.33
N ALA A 31 -15.38 -21.25 6.21
CA ALA A 31 -15.52 -22.39 5.31
C ALA A 31 -15.32 -21.99 3.84
N LYS A 32 -15.89 -20.86 3.42
CA LYS A 32 -15.71 -20.31 2.06
C LYS A 32 -14.26 -19.95 1.79
N TRP A 33 -13.58 -19.34 2.75
CA TRP A 33 -12.15 -19.01 2.63
C TRP A 33 -11.28 -20.26 2.58
N LYS A 34 -11.63 -21.32 3.30
CA LYS A 34 -10.94 -22.60 3.24
C LYS A 34 -10.99 -23.21 1.84
N GLU A 35 -12.14 -23.20 1.18
CA GLU A 35 -12.25 -23.69 -0.20
C GLU A 35 -11.48 -22.80 -1.18
N LYS A 36 -11.63 -21.47 -1.09
CA LYS A 36 -10.87 -20.54 -1.93
C LYS A 36 -9.36 -20.75 -1.83
N LEU A 37 -8.83 -21.01 -0.63
CA LEU A 37 -7.40 -21.23 -0.43
C LEU A 37 -6.89 -22.55 -1.05
N LYS A 38 -7.76 -23.56 -1.23
CA LYS A 38 -7.39 -24.79 -1.94
C LYS A 38 -7.27 -24.56 -3.45
N GLU A 39 -8.15 -23.73 -4.00
CA GLU A 39 -8.20 -23.40 -5.43
C GLU A 39 -7.24 -22.26 -5.81
N PHE A 40 -6.73 -21.53 -4.82
CA PHE A 40 -5.90 -20.36 -5.06
C PHE A 40 -4.50 -20.78 -5.52
N GLU A 41 -4.21 -20.52 -6.78
CA GLU A 41 -2.87 -20.54 -7.32
C GLU A 41 -2.24 -19.15 -7.18
N ARG A 42 -1.11 -19.10 -6.49
CA ARG A 42 -0.38 -17.84 -6.32
C ARG A 42 0.08 -17.36 -7.69
N PRO A 43 -0.21 -16.11 -8.08
CA PRO A 43 0.22 -15.60 -9.36
C PRO A 43 1.74 -15.69 -9.48
N GLU A 44 2.23 -16.30 -10.55
CA GLU A 44 3.65 -16.24 -10.90
C GLU A 44 3.96 -14.79 -11.27
N LEU A 45 4.83 -14.16 -10.48
CA LEU A 45 5.37 -12.87 -10.87
C LEU A 45 6.28 -13.11 -12.08
N PRO A 46 6.08 -12.38 -13.18
CA PRO A 46 6.88 -12.59 -14.36
C PRO A 46 8.34 -12.31 -13.98
N ASN A 47 9.20 -13.30 -14.22
CA ASN A 47 10.63 -13.20 -13.98
C ASN A 47 11.23 -12.37 -15.13
N LEU A 48 10.99 -11.06 -15.10
CA LEU A 48 11.18 -10.21 -16.27
C LEU A 48 12.66 -9.92 -16.52
N LYS A 49 13.21 -10.53 -17.58
CA LYS A 49 14.43 -10.07 -18.25
C LYS A 49 14.13 -9.01 -19.33
N GLU A 50 12.93 -9.00 -19.90
CA GLU A 50 12.61 -8.19 -21.09
C GLU A 50 11.11 -7.80 -21.12
N TYR A 51 10.71 -6.73 -20.43
CA TYR A 51 9.49 -6.01 -20.82
C TYR A 51 9.86 -5.03 -21.96
N PRO A 52 8.93 -4.46 -22.74
CA PRO A 52 9.19 -3.19 -23.41
C PRO A 52 9.41 -2.12 -22.34
N LYS A 53 10.51 -1.37 -22.44
CA LYS A 53 10.91 -0.34 -21.46
C LYS A 53 9.71 0.54 -21.14
N PRO A 54 9.30 0.74 -19.86
CA PRO A 54 8.45 1.87 -19.56
C PRO A 54 9.19 3.08 -20.08
N PHE A 55 8.46 3.93 -20.79
CA PHE A 55 8.94 5.25 -21.14
C PHE A 55 9.46 5.85 -19.82
N HIS A 56 10.79 6.03 -19.72
CA HIS A 56 11.58 6.63 -18.62
C HIS A 56 12.54 5.77 -17.76
N SER A 57 12.60 4.42 -17.78
CA SER A 57 13.64 3.69 -17.00
C SER A 57 13.91 2.23 -17.44
N PRO A 58 15.06 1.59 -17.11
CA PRO A 58 15.36 0.21 -17.48
C PRO A 58 14.42 -0.80 -16.80
N ASN A 59 14.02 -1.86 -17.52
CA ASN A 59 13.16 -2.95 -17.04
C ASN A 59 13.82 -3.85 -15.99
N SER A 60 13.99 -3.32 -14.79
CA SER A 60 14.57 -4.08 -13.69
C SER A 60 13.82 -3.87 -12.37
N TYR A 61 12.62 -3.28 -12.40
CA TYR A 61 11.85 -3.01 -11.19
C TYR A 61 11.41 -4.32 -10.53
N LYS A 62 12.10 -4.69 -9.45
CA LYS A 62 11.69 -5.78 -8.57
C LYS A 62 10.62 -5.24 -7.64
N TYR A 63 9.38 -5.67 -7.84
CA TYR A 63 8.29 -5.39 -6.93
C TYR A 63 8.54 -6.08 -5.58
N PRO A 64 8.82 -5.34 -4.49
CA PRO A 64 9.11 -5.96 -3.21
C PRO A 64 7.82 -6.53 -2.61
N MET A 65 7.70 -7.85 -2.50
CA MET A 65 6.55 -8.54 -1.92
C MET A 65 6.66 -8.62 -0.40
N ASN A 66 6.68 -7.45 0.25
CA ASN A 66 7.05 -7.35 1.66
C ASN A 66 5.84 -7.39 2.62
N ASP A 67 4.62 -7.39 2.10
CA ASP A 67 3.37 -7.43 2.88
C ASP A 67 2.49 -8.63 2.50
N VAL A 68 1.58 -8.98 3.41
CA VAL A 68 0.70 -10.15 3.26
C VAL A 68 -0.32 -10.00 2.13
N CYS A 69 -0.76 -8.77 1.82
CA CYS A 69 -1.76 -8.52 0.79
C CYS A 69 -1.17 -8.77 -0.59
N SER A 70 -0.01 -8.15 -0.85
CA SER A 70 0.74 -8.31 -2.07
C SER A 70 1.08 -9.78 -2.29
N ALA A 71 1.45 -10.53 -1.24
CA ALA A 71 1.83 -11.94 -1.37
C ALA A 71 0.81 -12.78 -2.15
N CYS A 72 -0.49 -12.52 -1.99
CA CYS A 72 -1.56 -13.19 -2.75
C CYS A 72 -2.06 -12.36 -3.94
N HIS A 73 -2.23 -11.05 -3.79
CA HIS A 73 -2.91 -10.23 -4.81
C HIS A 73 -1.99 -9.62 -5.87
N THR A 74 -0.67 -9.61 -5.62
CA THR A 74 0.35 -8.89 -6.42
C THR A 74 0.08 -7.39 -6.53
N TYR A 75 0.97 -6.67 -7.19
CA TYR A 75 0.80 -5.24 -7.49
C TYR A 75 -0.24 -4.98 -8.61
N ALA A 76 -0.63 -6.02 -9.34
CA ALA A 76 -1.62 -5.96 -10.42
C ALA A 76 -2.99 -6.54 -9.99
N ALA A 77 -3.41 -6.24 -8.76
CA ALA A 77 -4.64 -6.77 -8.17
C ALA A 77 -5.92 -6.26 -8.87
N HIS A 78 -5.88 -5.05 -9.43
CA HIS A 78 -7.01 -4.46 -10.13
C HIS A 78 -6.97 -4.86 -11.61
N LYS A 79 -7.94 -5.69 -12.04
CA LYS A 79 -8.04 -6.17 -13.44
C LYS A 79 -9.41 -5.95 -14.09
N LYS A 80 -10.46 -5.78 -13.29
CA LYS A 80 -11.85 -5.75 -13.78
C LYS A 80 -12.21 -4.42 -14.44
N ASP A 81 -11.75 -3.31 -13.88
CA ASP A 81 -12.03 -1.97 -14.38
C ASP A 81 -10.86 -1.49 -15.23
N ARG A 82 -10.98 -1.64 -16.56
CA ARG A 82 -9.91 -1.24 -17.51
C ARG A 82 -9.61 0.25 -17.50
N LYS A 83 -10.55 1.09 -17.07
CA LYS A 83 -10.40 2.54 -17.07
C LYS A 83 -9.50 3.00 -15.92
N PHE A 84 -9.74 2.45 -14.73
CA PHE A 84 -9.05 2.90 -13.52
C PHE A 84 -7.97 1.94 -13.02
N SER A 85 -7.94 0.68 -13.47
CA SER A 85 -6.96 -0.31 -13.00
C SER A 85 -5.50 0.11 -13.15
N PRO A 86 -5.05 0.78 -14.24
CA PRO A 86 -3.65 1.19 -14.36
C PRO A 86 -3.25 2.14 -13.22
N PHE A 87 -4.14 3.06 -12.87
CA PHE A 87 -3.92 4.02 -11.80
C PHE A 87 -3.95 3.35 -10.44
N TYR A 88 -4.95 2.51 -10.15
CA TYR A 88 -5.02 1.83 -8.86
C TYR A 88 -3.80 0.92 -8.62
N ASN A 89 -3.36 0.18 -9.65
CA ASN A 89 -2.16 -0.67 -9.55
C ASN A 89 -0.89 0.19 -9.38
N ALA A 90 -0.79 1.34 -10.05
CA ALA A 90 0.35 2.25 -9.89
C ALA A 90 0.48 2.79 -8.46
N HIS A 91 -0.63 3.08 -7.76
CA HIS A 91 -0.57 3.52 -6.36
C HIS A 91 0.05 2.46 -5.43
N GLY A 92 -0.06 1.17 -5.76
CA GLY A 92 0.53 0.09 -4.96
C GLY A 92 2.05 0.18 -4.81
N THR A 93 2.74 0.93 -5.68
CA THR A 93 4.21 1.09 -5.64
C THR A 93 4.68 1.97 -4.50
N PHE A 94 3.93 3.03 -4.14
CA PHE A 94 4.27 3.98 -3.08
C PHE A 94 3.20 4.08 -1.98
N MET A 95 2.13 3.29 -2.06
CA MET A 95 1.06 3.22 -1.04
C MET A 95 0.73 1.77 -0.70
N SER A 96 0.35 1.55 0.55
CA SER A 96 -0.26 0.30 0.98
C SER A 96 -1.66 0.14 0.36
N CYS A 97 -2.02 -1.10 0.00
CA CYS A 97 -3.38 -1.47 -0.39
C CYS A 97 -4.42 -1.02 0.66
N ASN A 98 -4.02 -1.05 1.94
CA ASN A 98 -4.88 -0.69 3.05
C ASN A 98 -5.28 0.79 3.04
N VAL A 99 -4.57 1.67 2.32
CA VAL A 99 -4.96 3.09 2.24
C VAL A 99 -6.37 3.23 1.67
N CYS A 100 -6.68 2.49 0.60
CA CYS A 100 -7.99 2.52 -0.04
C CYS A 100 -8.97 1.50 0.55
N HIS A 101 -8.46 0.39 1.09
CA HIS A 101 -9.27 -0.75 1.53
C HIS A 101 -9.57 -0.78 3.04
N PHE A 102 -8.79 -0.11 3.89
CA PHE A 102 -9.06 0.01 5.33
C PHE A 102 -9.55 1.42 5.67
N VAL A 103 -10.83 1.68 5.39
CA VAL A 103 -11.45 2.99 5.59
C VAL A 103 -12.33 2.96 6.83
N LYS A 104 -11.87 3.63 7.89
CA LYS A 104 -12.60 3.73 9.18
C LYS A 104 -12.41 5.13 9.79
N PRO A 105 -13.39 5.61 10.60
CA PRO A 105 -13.20 6.83 11.38
C PRO A 105 -11.96 6.74 12.28
N GLY A 106 -11.16 7.80 12.34
CA GLY A 106 -9.94 7.86 13.16
C GLY A 106 -8.70 7.24 12.52
N VAL A 107 -8.78 6.77 11.27
CA VAL A 107 -7.58 6.42 10.50
C VAL A 107 -6.80 7.68 10.13
N THR A 108 -5.50 7.63 10.35
CA THR A 108 -4.53 8.63 9.88
C THR A 108 -3.55 7.97 8.93
N TYR A 109 -2.70 8.75 8.26
CA TYR A 109 -1.75 8.24 7.27
C TYR A 109 -0.34 8.67 7.61
N SER A 110 0.63 7.80 7.33
CA SER A 110 2.04 8.07 7.57
C SER A 110 2.91 7.31 6.58
N TRP A 111 4.13 7.78 6.37
CA TRP A 111 5.14 7.01 5.66
C TRP A 111 5.64 5.89 6.54
N ALA A 112 5.87 4.71 5.95
CA ALA A 112 6.45 3.58 6.65
C ALA A 112 7.29 2.69 5.72
N GLU A 113 8.24 1.97 6.29
CA GLU A 113 8.98 0.92 5.61
C GLU A 113 8.79 -0.41 6.34
N ILE A 114 8.72 -1.50 5.56
CA ILE A 114 8.80 -2.85 6.11
C ILE A 114 10.26 -3.27 6.12
N LYS A 115 10.86 -3.36 7.32
CA LYS A 115 12.27 -3.76 7.50
C LYS A 115 12.36 -4.84 8.56
N GLY A 116 12.96 -5.98 8.20
CA GLY A 116 13.21 -7.07 9.14
C GLY A 116 11.96 -7.84 9.61
N GLY A 117 10.79 -7.62 9.01
CA GLY A 117 9.51 -8.17 9.47
C GLY A 117 8.72 -7.21 10.36
N GLU A 118 9.15 -5.95 10.46
CA GLU A 118 8.48 -4.90 11.23
C GLU A 118 8.09 -3.73 10.34
N VAL A 119 6.97 -3.08 10.65
CA VAL A 119 6.56 -1.81 10.03
C VAL A 119 7.13 -0.66 10.85
N LYS A 120 8.03 0.11 10.24
CA LYS A 120 8.65 1.29 10.87
C LYS A 120 8.03 2.55 10.31
N LEU A 121 7.26 3.26 11.13
CA LEU A 121 6.75 4.58 10.79
C LEU A 121 7.89 5.59 10.67
N LEU A 122 7.82 6.43 9.65
CA LEU A 122 8.85 7.42 9.32
C LEU A 122 8.26 8.82 9.43
N LYS A 123 8.96 9.69 10.16
CA LYS A 123 8.55 11.10 10.35
C LYS A 123 9.16 12.05 9.32
N LYS A 124 10.29 11.67 8.72
CA LYS A 124 11.05 12.47 7.75
C LYS A 124 11.87 11.58 6.84
N GLY A 125 12.09 12.03 5.61
CA GLY A 125 12.91 11.34 4.61
C GLY A 125 12.63 11.90 3.22
N ASP A 126 13.44 11.50 2.24
CA ASP A 126 13.19 11.82 0.84
C ASP A 126 12.31 10.74 0.22
N PHE A 127 11.00 10.84 0.47
CA PHE A 127 10.02 9.87 0.00
C PHE A 127 9.54 10.19 -1.41
N TYR A 128 8.90 9.18 -2.03
CA TYR A 128 8.44 9.27 -3.40
C TYR A 128 7.49 10.47 -3.59
N GLY A 129 7.84 11.36 -4.51
CA GLY A 129 6.96 12.40 -5.03
C GLY A 129 6.67 13.59 -4.09
N LEU A 130 7.40 13.73 -2.97
CA LEU A 130 7.24 14.85 -2.04
C LEU A 130 7.46 16.21 -2.71
N ARG A 131 8.41 16.30 -3.66
CA ARG A 131 8.70 17.51 -4.43
C ARG A 131 9.19 17.18 -5.84
N TYR A 132 9.14 18.19 -6.70
CA TYR A 132 9.87 18.16 -7.96
C TYR A 132 11.36 18.38 -7.71
N ILE A 133 12.21 17.67 -8.45
CA ILE A 133 13.66 17.82 -8.43
C ILE A 133 14.16 18.03 -9.86
N GLN A 134 15.17 18.87 -10.02
CA GLN A 134 15.84 19.09 -11.30
C GLN A 134 17.05 18.15 -11.40
N VAL A 135 17.10 17.33 -12.44
CA VAL A 135 18.25 16.46 -12.75
C VAL A 135 18.69 16.76 -14.19
N GLY A 136 19.75 17.55 -14.32
CA GLY A 136 20.19 18.08 -15.60
C GLY A 136 19.11 18.96 -16.23
N ASN A 137 18.61 18.56 -17.41
CA ASN A 137 17.53 19.24 -18.14
C ASN A 137 16.14 18.65 -17.89
N ARG A 138 15.98 17.72 -16.94
CA ARG A 138 14.71 17.03 -16.67
C ARG A 138 14.18 17.39 -15.28
N VAL A 139 12.86 17.52 -15.19
CA VAL A 139 12.14 17.57 -13.92
C VAL A 139 11.69 16.16 -13.57
N MET A 140 11.99 15.71 -12.35
CA MET A 140 11.64 14.39 -11.83
C MET A 140 10.94 14.51 -10.48
N LEU A 141 10.39 13.40 -10.00
CA LEU A 141 9.86 13.31 -8.64
C LEU A 141 10.99 12.91 -7.67
N SER A 142 10.99 13.49 -6.47
CA SER A 142 11.92 13.12 -5.40
C SER A 142 11.73 11.68 -4.93
N GLY A 143 12.75 11.11 -4.28
CA GLY A 143 12.62 9.85 -3.54
C GLY A 143 12.26 8.63 -4.40
N GLU A 144 12.67 8.58 -5.66
CA GLU A 144 12.41 7.45 -6.57
C GLU A 144 12.93 6.12 -6.01
N GLU A 145 14.08 6.14 -5.33
CA GLU A 145 14.71 4.97 -4.71
C GLU A 145 14.13 4.59 -3.34
N SER A 146 13.24 5.43 -2.78
CA SER A 146 12.65 5.20 -1.46
C SER A 146 11.75 3.97 -1.47
N GLN A 147 11.97 3.07 -0.52
CA GLN A 147 11.09 1.91 -0.29
C GLN A 147 9.92 2.24 0.65
N ALA A 148 9.86 3.47 1.16
CA ALA A 148 8.77 3.91 2.03
C ALA A 148 7.44 3.98 1.26
N LYS A 149 6.38 3.53 1.91
CA LYS A 149 5.01 3.62 1.41
C LYS A 149 4.14 4.41 2.37
N ILE A 150 3.11 5.07 1.85
CA ILE A 150 2.04 5.63 2.67
C ILE A 150 1.21 4.45 3.21
N VAL A 151 1.05 4.38 4.52
CA VAL A 151 0.26 3.35 5.21
C VAL A 151 -0.80 3.99 6.09
N PRO A 152 -1.97 3.36 6.28
CA PRO A 152 -2.90 3.79 7.31
C PRO A 152 -2.40 3.39 8.70
N VAL A 153 -2.66 4.27 9.65
CA VAL A 153 -2.40 4.09 11.08
C VAL A 153 -3.71 4.25 11.82
N TYR A 154 -4.08 3.23 12.58
CA TYR A 154 -5.33 3.18 13.33
C TYR A 154 -5.02 2.99 14.81
N ASN A 155 -5.50 3.90 15.67
CA ASN A 155 -5.19 3.92 17.10
C ASN A 155 -3.69 3.85 17.41
N GLY A 156 -2.85 4.51 16.59
CA GLY A 156 -1.39 4.52 16.73
C GLY A 156 -0.68 3.28 16.19
N VAL A 157 -1.42 2.27 15.71
CA VAL A 157 -0.86 1.03 15.15
C VAL A 157 -0.92 1.06 13.62
N PRO A 158 0.19 0.81 12.91
CA PRO A 158 0.15 0.62 11.47
C PRO A 158 -0.76 -0.56 11.12
N VAL A 159 -1.68 -0.34 10.19
CA VAL A 159 -2.58 -1.41 9.71
C VAL A 159 -1.79 -2.45 8.90
N GLU A 160 -0.69 -2.03 8.28
CA GLU A 160 0.14 -2.88 7.43
C GLU A 160 0.67 -4.13 8.17
N LEU A 161 0.61 -5.28 7.48
CA LEU A 161 1.12 -6.55 7.99
C LEU A 161 2.31 -7.01 7.15
N PRO A 162 3.54 -7.03 7.72
CA PRO A 162 4.72 -7.57 7.05
C PRO A 162 4.55 -9.03 6.68
N LEU A 163 5.00 -9.44 5.50
CA LEU A 163 4.99 -10.85 5.09
C LEU A 163 5.94 -11.69 5.97
N LYS A 164 7.16 -11.19 6.19
CA LYS A 164 8.17 -11.89 6.98
C LYS A 164 7.69 -12.07 8.41
N GLY A 165 7.58 -13.32 8.87
CA GLY A 165 7.07 -13.69 10.19
C GLY A 165 5.55 -13.90 10.25
N ASN A 166 4.81 -13.57 9.18
CA ASN A 166 3.36 -13.73 9.08
C ASN A 166 2.94 -14.66 7.92
N GLU A 167 3.86 -15.43 7.35
CA GLU A 167 3.60 -16.32 6.20
C GLU A 167 2.51 -17.35 6.50
N LYS A 168 2.40 -17.79 7.76
CA LYS A 168 1.35 -18.70 8.21
C LYS A 168 -0.07 -18.13 8.03
N LEU A 169 -0.23 -16.81 8.06
CA LEU A 169 -1.54 -16.16 7.88
C LEU A 169 -2.11 -16.45 6.49
N LEU A 170 -1.24 -16.60 5.49
CA LEU A 170 -1.65 -16.87 4.10
C LEU A 170 -2.33 -18.24 3.94
N LYS A 171 -2.11 -19.16 4.89
CA LYS A 171 -2.66 -20.52 4.86
C LYS A 171 -3.76 -20.74 5.91
N ASP A 172 -4.02 -19.77 6.77
CA ASP A 172 -5.04 -19.85 7.81
C ASP A 172 -6.36 -19.23 7.32
N PRO A 173 -7.40 -20.03 7.04
CA PRO A 173 -8.68 -19.52 6.57
C PRO A 173 -9.33 -18.53 7.55
N LYS A 174 -9.08 -18.68 8.87
CA LYS A 174 -9.60 -17.73 9.86
C LYS A 174 -8.90 -16.40 9.74
N ALA A 175 -7.56 -16.38 9.69
CA ALA A 175 -6.80 -15.15 9.51
C ALA A 175 -7.16 -14.43 8.21
N VAL A 176 -7.26 -15.17 7.09
CA VAL A 176 -7.67 -14.61 5.80
C VAL A 176 -9.07 -14.02 5.86
N ALA A 177 -10.02 -14.71 6.51
CA ALA A 177 -11.36 -14.18 6.73
C ALA A 177 -11.35 -12.87 7.53
N LYS A 178 -10.60 -12.81 8.63
CA LYS A 178 -10.48 -11.59 9.43
C LYS A 178 -9.91 -10.43 8.63
N MET A 179 -8.82 -10.65 7.90
CA MET A 179 -8.18 -9.62 7.07
C MET A 179 -9.16 -9.03 6.07
N HIS A 180 -9.91 -9.87 5.34
CA HIS A 180 -10.89 -9.40 4.37
C HIS A 180 -12.09 -8.71 5.01
N ASN A 181 -12.57 -9.21 6.14
CA ASN A 181 -13.69 -8.62 6.87
C ASN A 181 -13.34 -7.29 7.55
N ALA A 182 -12.05 -7.04 7.78
CA ALA A 182 -11.57 -5.76 8.30
C ALA A 182 -11.62 -4.65 7.25
N LEU A 183 -11.63 -5.00 5.95
CA LEU A 183 -11.67 -4.08 4.82
C LEU A 183 -13.08 -3.55 4.58
N THR A 184 -13.17 -2.35 4.02
CA THR A 184 -14.43 -1.72 3.64
C THR A 184 -14.92 -2.24 2.28
N GLU A 185 -16.24 -2.35 2.12
CA GLU A 185 -16.86 -2.52 0.80
C GLU A 185 -16.80 -1.23 -0.04
N LYS A 186 -16.88 -0.07 0.63
CA LYS A 186 -16.80 1.26 0.01
C LYS A 186 -15.37 1.78 0.09
N VAL A 187 -14.56 1.32 -0.85
CA VAL A 187 -13.15 1.74 -0.99
C VAL A 187 -13.03 3.21 -1.39
N LEU A 188 -11.91 3.84 -1.02
CA LEU A 188 -11.59 5.19 -1.50
C LEU A 188 -11.42 5.19 -3.01
N LYS A 189 -11.99 6.21 -3.66
CA LYS A 189 -11.85 6.53 -5.07
C LYS A 189 -10.92 7.72 -5.25
N CYS A 190 -10.58 8.04 -6.49
CA CYS A 190 -9.67 9.13 -6.84
C CYS A 190 -10.00 10.43 -6.10
N GLU A 191 -11.27 10.85 -6.10
CA GLU A 191 -11.74 12.12 -5.51
C GLU A 191 -11.84 12.10 -3.99
N ASP A 192 -11.78 10.94 -3.37
CA ASP A 192 -11.76 10.87 -1.92
C ASP A 192 -10.41 11.35 -1.38
N CYS A 193 -9.32 11.18 -2.14
CA CYS A 193 -7.98 11.64 -1.80
C CYS A 193 -7.56 12.91 -2.56
N HIS A 194 -7.83 12.99 -3.87
CA HIS A 194 -7.39 14.09 -4.75
C HIS A 194 -8.37 15.25 -4.73
N LYS A 195 -8.53 15.87 -3.56
CA LYS A 195 -9.29 17.11 -3.37
C LYS A 195 -8.76 17.85 -2.13
N PRO A 196 -9.01 19.16 -2.02
CA PRO A 196 -8.78 19.88 -0.77
C PRO A 196 -9.48 19.18 0.39
N HIS A 197 -8.74 18.94 1.48
CA HIS A 197 -9.24 18.22 2.66
C HIS A 197 -9.79 16.80 2.34
N GLY A 198 -9.16 16.12 1.38
CA GLY A 198 -9.41 14.70 1.12
C GLY A 198 -8.94 13.79 2.27
N ALA A 199 -9.10 12.48 2.08
CA ALA A 199 -8.68 11.46 3.04
C ALA A 199 -7.18 11.52 3.34
N LEU A 200 -6.36 11.94 2.37
CA LEU A 200 -4.92 12.15 2.57
C LEU A 200 -4.62 13.64 2.81
N ASP A 201 -4.09 13.95 3.98
CA ASP A 201 -3.47 15.26 4.22
C ASP A 201 -2.06 15.26 3.63
N PHE A 202 -1.93 15.70 2.38
CA PHE A 202 -0.65 15.76 1.68
C PHE A 202 0.36 16.68 2.38
N ARG A 203 -0.09 17.75 3.05
CA ARG A 203 0.82 18.64 3.79
C ARG A 203 1.39 17.93 5.01
N ALA A 204 0.56 17.23 5.78
CA ALA A 204 1.00 16.43 6.92
C ALA A 204 1.93 15.28 6.51
N LEU A 205 1.75 14.74 5.30
CA LEU A 205 2.63 13.73 4.70
C LEU A 205 3.95 14.32 4.16
N GLY A 206 4.16 15.63 4.24
CA GLY A 206 5.41 16.30 3.88
C GLY A 206 5.55 16.67 2.40
N PHE A 207 4.46 16.65 1.63
CA PHE A 207 4.50 17.12 0.24
C PHE A 207 4.69 18.64 0.20
N SER A 208 5.51 19.09 -0.75
CA SER A 208 5.74 20.52 -1.01
C SER A 208 4.45 21.23 -1.41
N PRO A 209 4.29 22.54 -1.16
CA PRO A 209 3.07 23.28 -1.48
C PRO A 209 2.64 23.17 -2.95
N GLU A 210 3.62 23.17 -3.87
CA GLU A 210 3.38 22.97 -5.30
C GLU A 210 2.80 21.58 -5.58
N ARG A 211 3.43 20.51 -5.04
CA ARG A 211 2.92 19.14 -5.18
C ARG A 211 1.53 18.96 -4.57
N VAL A 212 1.25 19.57 -3.42
CA VAL A 212 -0.08 19.53 -2.79
C VAL A 212 -1.11 20.11 -3.75
N LYS A 213 -0.84 21.28 -4.32
CA LYS A 213 -1.75 21.91 -5.29
C LYS A 213 -2.03 21.00 -6.48
N ASP A 214 -0.99 20.40 -7.07
CA ASP A 214 -1.13 19.50 -8.21
C ASP A 214 -1.87 18.20 -7.88
N LEU A 215 -1.65 17.66 -6.69
CA LEU A 215 -2.34 16.45 -6.22
C LEU A 215 -3.81 16.71 -5.93
N GLU A 216 -4.16 17.87 -5.39
CA GLU A 216 -5.55 18.25 -5.10
C GLU A 216 -6.32 18.72 -6.35
N HIS A 217 -5.62 19.25 -7.36
CA HIS A 217 -6.20 19.76 -8.61
C HIS A 217 -5.69 18.97 -9.82
N ASN A 218 -5.78 17.65 -9.73
CA ASN A 218 -5.18 16.76 -10.70
C ASN A 218 -6.03 16.64 -11.98
N GLU A 219 -5.51 17.15 -13.10
CA GLU A 219 -6.15 17.08 -14.42
C GLU A 219 -6.39 15.64 -14.91
N ILE A 220 -5.61 14.67 -14.45
CA ILE A 220 -5.82 13.25 -14.76
C ILE A 220 -7.14 12.77 -14.13
N VAL A 221 -7.41 13.14 -12.87
CA VAL A 221 -8.65 12.76 -12.19
C VAL A 221 -9.85 13.40 -12.88
N LYS A 222 -9.73 14.69 -13.24
CA LYS A 222 -10.75 15.41 -13.99
C LYS A 222 -11.02 14.74 -15.34
N GLY A 223 -9.98 14.45 -16.11
CA GLY A 223 -10.10 13.75 -17.40
C GLY A 223 -10.71 12.35 -17.27
N LEU A 224 -10.33 11.58 -16.24
CA LEU A 224 -10.92 10.27 -15.94
C LEU A 224 -12.41 10.35 -15.62
N LYS A 225 -12.93 11.48 -15.16
CA LYS A 225 -14.37 11.66 -14.93
C LYS A 225 -15.09 12.12 -16.18
N GLU A 226 -14.55 13.13 -16.85
CA GLU A 226 -15.19 13.80 -17.97
C GLU A 226 -15.23 12.91 -19.23
N TYR A 227 -14.15 12.17 -19.49
CA TYR A 227 -14.07 11.35 -20.69
C TYR A 227 -14.61 9.94 -20.45
N LYS A 228 -15.60 9.54 -21.26
CA LYS A 228 -16.19 8.20 -21.25
C LYS A 228 -15.17 7.12 -21.65
N THR A 229 -14.31 7.44 -22.62
CA THR A 229 -13.23 6.59 -23.11
C THR A 229 -11.94 7.38 -23.08
N ILE A 230 -10.92 6.85 -22.39
CA ILE A 230 -9.56 7.37 -22.49
C ILE A 230 -8.79 6.38 -23.34
N HIS A 231 -8.38 6.85 -24.51
CA HIS A 231 -7.48 6.10 -25.38
C HIS A 231 -6.08 6.26 -24.82
N PHE A 232 -5.70 5.34 -23.93
CA PHE A 232 -4.29 5.08 -23.79
C PHE A 232 -3.80 4.52 -25.13
N PRO A 233 -2.66 4.98 -25.65
CA PRO A 233 -1.95 4.22 -26.67
C PRO A 233 -1.89 2.77 -26.22
N ASN A 234 -1.96 1.81 -27.15
CA ASN A 234 -1.82 0.39 -26.84
C ASN A 234 -0.42 0.13 -26.24
N PHE A 235 -0.28 0.42 -24.95
CA PHE A 235 0.83 0.01 -24.12
C PHE A 235 0.47 -1.39 -23.64
N ILE A 236 0.76 -2.33 -24.53
CA ILE A 236 1.08 -3.75 -24.31
C ILE A 236 0.70 -4.23 -22.89
N TRP A 237 -0.47 -4.84 -22.78
CA TRP A 237 -0.89 -5.64 -21.62
C TRP A 237 -0.76 -7.12 -21.96
#